data_AF-A0A226D3C7-F1
#
_entry.id   AF-A0A226D3C7-F1
#
_cell.length_a   1.000
_cell.length_b   1.000
_cell.length_c   1.000
_cell.angle_alpha   90.00
_cell.angle_beta   90.00
_cell.angle_gamma   90.00
#
_symmetry.space_group_name_H-M   'P 1'
#
loop_
_entity.id
_entity.type
_entity.pdbx_description
1 polymer ?
#
loop_
_entity_poly.entity_id
_entity_poly.type
_entity_poly.pdbx_seq_one_letter_code
_entity_poly.pdbx_strand_id
1 'polypeptide(L)'
;MVAILVIMVICVSTCVPNSQGTLADDDLTLSVDQKVKLDEFNAIMSSRVPHEYMKSEIYLVPWLRVNDFNVDAATRALVTNFIWRDENKIDSILDEDWTEFNKDYRVNVEGCDMEGKPGIPFLVHILEDSARNPLMFTRFIFLNIPQYAVAVWNNIVGPLAPPGVADLVELHGTNKEAWRDILLKKHGIDVSKLSPDFGGDGPDSVDLETIKKNGHNYQCPK
;
A
#
# COMPACT_ATOMS: atom_id res chain seq x y z
N MET A 1 -10.35 -6.50 20.05
CA MET A 1 -10.46 -5.21 19.31
C MET A 1 -9.40 -4.18 19.73
N VAL A 2 -9.33 -3.73 20.99
CA VAL A 2 -8.27 -2.80 21.45
C VAL A 2 -6.86 -3.40 21.30
N ALA A 3 -6.68 -4.67 21.67
CA ALA A 3 -5.41 -5.37 21.49
C ALA A 3 -5.01 -5.51 20.01
N ILE A 4 -5.98 -5.65 19.09
CA ILE A 4 -5.73 -5.79 17.65
C ILE A 4 -5.27 -4.46 17.05
N LEU A 5 -5.88 -3.35 17.45
CA LEU A 5 -5.44 -1.99 17.08
C LEU A 5 -4.04 -1.67 17.62
N VAL A 6 -3.74 -2.07 18.87
CA VAL A 6 -2.41 -1.87 19.47
C VAL A 6 -1.36 -2.75 18.78
N ILE A 7 -1.70 -3.99 18.42
CA ILE A 7 -0.83 -4.88 17.64
C ILE A 7 -0.62 -4.35 16.22
N MET A 8 -1.66 -3.86 15.54
CA MET A 8 -1.55 -3.20 14.23
C MET A 8 -0.57 -2.02 14.28
N VAL A 9 -0.68 -1.17 15.29
CA VAL A 9 0.19 -0.01 15.49
C VAL A 9 1.65 -0.42 15.76
N ILE A 10 1.86 -1.42 16.60
CA ILE A 10 3.19 -1.94 16.92
C ILE A 10 3.83 -2.57 15.68
N CYS A 11 3.07 -3.36 14.91
CA CYS A 11 3.53 -3.90 13.62
C CYS A 11 3.94 -2.77 12.68
N VAL A 12 3.10 -1.75 12.46
CA VAL A 12 3.46 -0.61 11.59
C VAL A 12 4.71 0.12 12.09
N SER A 13 4.93 0.21 13.41
CA SER A 13 6.09 0.88 14.02
C SER A 13 7.42 0.14 13.81
N THR A 14 7.39 -1.20 13.84
CA THR A 14 8.58 -2.05 13.60
C THR A 14 8.86 -2.27 12.11
N CYS A 15 7.89 -1.94 11.24
CA CYS A 15 7.96 -2.12 9.80
C CYS A 15 8.56 -0.94 9.02
N VAL A 16 9.06 0.12 9.67
CA VAL A 16 9.56 1.29 8.94
C VAL A 16 11.01 1.59 9.29
N PRO A 17 12.00 0.99 8.59
CA PRO A 17 13.23 1.71 8.34
C PRO A 17 12.92 2.82 7.33
N ASN A 18 12.72 4.06 7.82
CA ASN A 18 12.66 5.31 7.05
C ASN A 18 12.08 5.22 5.62
N SER A 19 10.93 4.57 5.43
CA SER A 19 10.33 4.45 4.10
C SER A 19 9.42 5.66 3.81
N GLN A 20 10.01 6.79 3.42
CA GLN A 20 9.30 7.83 2.66
C GLN A 20 9.24 7.41 1.19
N GLY A 21 8.31 6.50 0.87
CA GLY A 21 8.07 6.07 -0.50
C GLY A 21 6.59 5.94 -0.72
N THR A 22 5.97 6.98 -1.27
CA THR A 22 4.62 6.91 -1.85
C THR A 22 4.71 7.23 -3.33
N LEU A 23 3.69 6.84 -4.10
CA LEU A 23 3.49 7.22 -5.49
C LEU A 23 2.24 8.12 -5.54
N ALA A 24 2.37 9.38 -5.15
CA ALA A 24 1.52 10.46 -5.66
C ALA A 24 2.09 10.97 -7.01
N ASP A 25 1.30 11.68 -7.83
CA ASP A 25 1.84 12.32 -9.05
C ASP A 25 2.99 13.29 -8.73
N ASP A 26 2.94 13.96 -7.58
CA ASP A 26 4.04 14.76 -7.04
C ASP A 26 5.30 13.89 -6.73
N ASP A 27 5.13 12.60 -6.40
CA ASP A 27 6.22 11.64 -6.19
C ASP A 27 6.84 11.11 -7.49
N LEU A 28 6.25 11.40 -8.66
CA LEU A 28 6.87 11.16 -9.96
C LEU A 28 7.62 12.39 -10.49
N THR A 29 7.45 13.55 -9.87
CA THR A 29 8.20 14.76 -10.23
C THR A 29 9.60 14.74 -9.61
N LEU A 30 10.62 14.96 -10.44
CA LEU A 30 12.03 14.99 -10.04
C LEU A 30 12.65 16.34 -10.41
N SER A 31 13.49 16.86 -9.53
CA SER A 31 14.42 17.93 -9.89
C SER A 31 15.46 17.42 -10.90
N VAL A 32 16.17 18.34 -11.56
CA VAL A 32 17.25 17.98 -12.48
C VAL A 32 18.33 17.14 -11.78
N ASP A 33 18.72 17.54 -10.56
CA ASP A 33 19.73 16.81 -9.78
C ASP A 33 19.25 15.40 -9.41
N GLN A 34 17.98 15.26 -9.03
CA GLN A 34 17.37 13.97 -8.74
C GLN A 34 17.30 13.07 -9.98
N LYS A 35 17.05 13.65 -11.16
CA LYS A 35 17.06 12.90 -12.43
C LYS A 35 18.46 12.38 -12.77
N VAL A 36 19.50 13.18 -12.54
CA VAL A 36 20.90 12.74 -12.72
C VAL A 36 21.20 11.55 -11.81
N LYS A 37 20.73 11.56 -10.56
CA LYS A 37 20.86 10.43 -9.64
C LYS A 37 20.07 9.20 -10.08
N LEU A 38 18.89 9.39 -10.66
CA LEU A 38 18.12 8.30 -11.25
C LEU A 38 18.84 7.66 -12.43
N ASP A 39 19.44 8.45 -13.32
CA ASP A 39 20.18 7.94 -14.47
C ASP A 39 21.40 7.11 -14.03
N GLU A 40 22.14 7.61 -13.04
CA GLU A 40 23.26 6.90 -12.40
C GLU A 40 22.80 5.56 -11.80
N PHE A 41 21.73 5.58 -11.00
CA PHE A 41 21.17 4.40 -10.37
C PHE A 41 20.63 3.39 -11.40
N ASN A 42 19.94 3.86 -12.43
CA ASN A 42 19.40 3.01 -13.50
C ASN A 42 20.51 2.33 -14.29
N ALA A 43 21.61 3.04 -14.60
CA ALA A 43 22.76 2.44 -15.26
C ALA A 43 23.36 1.28 -14.44
N ILE A 44 23.40 1.41 -13.11
CA ILE A 44 23.87 0.35 -12.21
C ILE A 44 22.89 -0.82 -12.17
N MET A 45 21.59 -0.54 -12.03
CA MET A 45 20.56 -1.55 -11.76
C MET A 45 20.08 -2.27 -13.02
N SER A 46 20.16 -1.65 -14.20
CA SER A 46 19.66 -2.21 -15.48
C SER A 46 20.17 -3.62 -15.78
N SER A 47 21.39 -3.95 -15.34
CA SER A 47 22.01 -5.27 -15.52
C SER A 47 21.81 -6.24 -14.35
N ARG A 48 21.27 -5.76 -13.22
CA ARG A 48 21.15 -6.50 -11.96
C ARG A 48 19.72 -6.87 -11.61
N VAL A 49 18.73 -6.18 -12.16
CA VAL A 49 17.33 -6.47 -11.85
C VAL A 49 16.89 -7.80 -12.52
N PRO A 50 16.15 -8.67 -11.81
CA PRO A 50 15.75 -9.97 -12.32
C PRO A 50 14.61 -9.91 -13.36
N HIS A 51 13.77 -8.87 -13.31
CA HIS A 51 12.56 -8.75 -14.12
C HIS A 51 12.54 -7.47 -14.94
N GLU A 52 11.99 -7.52 -16.16
CA GLU A 52 12.01 -6.39 -17.10
C GLU A 52 11.30 -5.14 -16.55
N TYR A 53 10.16 -5.33 -15.88
CA TYR A 53 9.39 -4.21 -15.31
C TYR A 53 10.18 -3.41 -14.26
N MET A 54 11.17 -4.05 -13.61
CA MET A 54 12.01 -3.42 -12.58
C MET A 54 13.05 -2.45 -13.16
N LYS A 55 13.23 -2.43 -14.48
CA LYS A 55 14.08 -1.44 -15.18
C LYS A 55 13.37 -0.09 -15.35
N SER A 56 12.05 -0.04 -15.14
CA SER A 56 11.29 1.19 -15.30
C SER A 56 11.67 2.23 -14.24
N GLU A 57 11.68 3.51 -14.63
CA GLU A 57 11.94 4.60 -13.69
C GLU A 57 10.90 4.63 -12.56
N ILE A 58 9.65 4.29 -12.85
CA ILE A 58 8.56 4.19 -11.85
C ILE A 58 8.90 3.16 -10.77
N TYR A 59 9.58 2.07 -11.12
CA TYR A 59 10.04 1.08 -10.13
C TYR A 59 11.27 1.56 -9.35
N LEU A 60 12.20 2.25 -10.00
CA LEU A 60 13.51 2.62 -9.42
C LEU A 60 13.47 3.88 -8.54
N VAL A 61 12.65 4.87 -8.88
CA VAL A 61 12.57 6.16 -8.16
C VAL A 61 12.26 5.98 -6.66
N PRO A 62 11.32 5.11 -6.24
CA PRO A 62 11.00 4.99 -4.82
C PRO A 62 12.16 4.43 -3.98
N TRP A 63 13.03 3.60 -4.56
CA TRP A 63 14.26 3.16 -3.89
C TRP A 63 15.24 4.29 -3.64
N LEU A 64 15.31 5.28 -4.55
CA LEU A 64 16.10 6.48 -4.33
C LEU A 64 15.47 7.38 -3.28
N ARG A 65 14.15 7.59 -3.31
CA ARG A 65 13.44 8.46 -2.35
C ARG A 65 13.61 8.01 -0.90
N VAL A 66 13.38 6.72 -0.61
CA VAL A 66 13.54 6.17 0.74
C VAL A 66 15.00 6.17 1.24
N ASN A 67 15.95 6.43 0.34
CA ASN A 67 17.38 6.52 0.64
C ASN A 67 17.92 7.94 0.39
N ASP A 68 17.08 8.98 0.42
CA ASP A 68 17.46 10.38 0.25
C ASP A 68 18.29 10.66 -1.02
N PHE A 69 17.96 9.97 -2.12
CA PHE A 69 18.69 9.98 -3.40
C PHE A 69 20.17 9.59 -3.30
N ASN A 70 20.55 8.87 -2.24
CA ASN A 70 21.86 8.23 -2.13
C ASN A 70 21.89 6.95 -2.97
N VAL A 71 22.57 7.02 -4.12
CA VAL A 71 22.65 5.93 -5.11
C VAL A 71 23.21 4.64 -4.49
N ASP A 72 24.30 4.74 -3.73
CA ASP A 72 24.93 3.57 -3.11
C ASP A 72 24.02 2.90 -2.07
N ALA A 73 23.33 3.69 -1.25
CA ALA A 73 22.38 3.18 -0.28
C ALA A 73 21.17 2.53 -0.96
N ALA A 74 20.61 3.17 -1.99
CA ALA A 74 19.52 2.63 -2.79
C ALA A 74 19.90 1.32 -3.49
N THR A 75 21.12 1.22 -4.05
CA THR A 75 21.63 -0.03 -4.65
C THR A 75 21.70 -1.15 -3.63
N ARG A 76 22.23 -0.89 -2.43
CA ARG A 76 22.29 -1.92 -1.37
C ARG A 76 20.89 -2.35 -0.94
N ALA A 77 19.98 -1.39 -0.76
CA ALA A 77 18.59 -1.66 -0.35
C ALA A 77 17.86 -2.55 -1.39
N LEU A 78 17.95 -2.19 -2.68
CA LEU A 78 17.29 -2.94 -3.74
C LEU A 78 17.88 -4.34 -3.93
N VAL A 79 19.20 -4.48 -3.87
CA VAL A 79 19.85 -5.82 -3.92
C VAL A 79 19.43 -6.68 -2.72
N THR A 80 19.35 -6.10 -1.52
CA THR A 80 18.87 -6.81 -0.32
C THR A 80 17.43 -7.28 -0.50
N ASN A 81 16.58 -6.47 -1.13
CA ASN A 81 15.22 -6.87 -1.45
C ASN A 81 15.17 -8.03 -2.45
N PHE A 82 16.05 -8.08 -3.46
CA PHE A 82 16.12 -9.23 -4.38
C PHE A 82 16.50 -10.53 -3.67
N ILE A 83 17.48 -10.47 -2.77
CA ILE A 83 17.89 -11.63 -1.95
C ILE A 83 16.69 -12.11 -1.11
N TRP A 84 16.03 -11.20 -0.40
CA TRP A 84 14.86 -11.54 0.40
C TRP A 84 13.72 -12.13 -0.44
N ARG A 85 13.46 -11.58 -1.63
CA ARG A 85 12.43 -12.09 -2.54
C ARG A 85 12.71 -13.53 -2.99
N ASP A 86 13.98 -13.85 -3.25
CA ASP A 86 14.42 -15.19 -3.63
C ASP A 86 14.28 -16.15 -2.44
N GLU A 87 14.79 -15.77 -1.27
CA GLU A 87 14.71 -16.55 -0.02
C GLU A 87 13.26 -16.88 0.38
N ASN A 88 12.33 -15.95 0.13
CA ASN A 88 10.92 -16.07 0.50
C ASN A 88 10.01 -16.42 -0.68
N LYS A 89 10.57 -16.81 -1.83
CA LYS A 89 9.83 -17.28 -3.02
C LYS A 89 8.71 -16.33 -3.45
N ILE A 90 8.96 -15.03 -3.35
CA ILE A 90 7.95 -13.99 -3.62
C ILE A 90 7.48 -14.02 -5.08
N ASP A 91 8.32 -14.48 -6.00
CA ASP A 91 7.94 -14.62 -7.40
C ASP A 91 6.84 -15.68 -7.63
N SER A 92 6.66 -16.63 -6.70
CA SER A 92 5.60 -17.64 -6.73
C SER A 92 4.50 -17.43 -5.68
N ILE A 93 4.47 -16.27 -5.00
CA ILE A 93 3.53 -16.02 -3.88
C ILE A 93 2.05 -16.14 -4.30
N LEU A 94 1.75 -15.81 -5.56
CA LEU A 94 0.40 -15.88 -6.12
C LEU A 94 -0.07 -17.32 -6.38
N ASP A 95 0.89 -18.26 -6.49
CA ASP A 95 0.61 -19.68 -6.73
C ASP A 95 0.32 -20.45 -5.43
N GLU A 96 0.67 -19.88 -4.28
CA GLU A 96 0.45 -20.49 -2.96
C GLU A 96 -1.03 -20.77 -2.66
N ASP A 97 -1.27 -21.73 -1.77
CA ASP A 97 -2.58 -22.07 -1.26
C ASP A 97 -2.90 -21.25 -0.01
N TRP A 98 -3.76 -20.26 -0.17
CA TRP A 98 -4.19 -19.35 0.90
C TRP A 98 -5.52 -19.78 1.54
N THR A 99 -6.03 -20.98 1.23
CA THR A 99 -7.37 -21.43 1.65
C THR A 99 -7.57 -21.37 3.17
N GLU A 100 -6.55 -21.73 3.95
CA GLU A 100 -6.62 -21.68 5.42
C GLU A 100 -6.69 -20.24 5.93
N PHE A 101 -5.81 -19.37 5.41
CA PHE A 101 -5.79 -17.95 5.78
C PHE A 101 -7.11 -17.25 5.40
N ASN A 102 -7.64 -17.53 4.21
CA ASN A 102 -8.87 -16.92 3.69
C ASN A 102 -10.13 -17.29 4.50
N LYS A 103 -10.11 -18.38 5.29
CA LYS A 103 -11.22 -18.74 6.19
C LYS A 103 -11.35 -17.77 7.35
N ASP A 104 -10.22 -17.38 7.92
CA ASP A 104 -10.17 -16.55 9.13
C ASP A 104 -10.00 -15.05 8.79
N TYR A 105 -9.43 -14.75 7.62
CA TYR A 105 -9.10 -13.40 7.18
C TYR A 105 -9.56 -13.15 5.74
N ARG A 106 -10.73 -12.54 5.60
CA ARG A 106 -11.30 -12.22 4.28
C ARG A 106 -10.64 -10.96 3.72
N VAL A 107 -9.91 -11.12 2.61
CA VAL A 107 -9.40 -10.03 1.79
C VAL A 107 -10.24 -9.96 0.52
N ASN A 108 -10.81 -8.80 0.26
CA ASN A 108 -11.56 -8.52 -0.96
C ASN A 108 -10.89 -7.37 -1.73
N VAL A 109 -11.07 -7.36 -3.05
CA VAL A 109 -10.66 -6.28 -3.94
C VAL A 109 -11.94 -5.64 -4.51
N GLU A 110 -12.06 -4.32 -4.40
CA GLU A 110 -13.24 -3.58 -4.82
C GLU A 110 -12.95 -2.07 -4.94
N GLY A 111 -13.86 -1.30 -5.53
CA GLY A 111 -13.67 0.15 -5.67
C GLY A 111 -12.72 0.51 -6.81
N CYS A 112 -12.91 1.71 -7.34
CA CYS A 112 -12.03 2.32 -8.33
C CYS A 112 -11.95 3.82 -8.09
N ASP A 113 -10.83 4.41 -8.46
CA ASP A 113 -10.77 5.87 -8.58
C ASP A 113 -11.58 6.35 -9.81
N MET A 114 -11.73 7.67 -9.93
CA MET A 114 -12.45 8.29 -11.04
C MET A 114 -11.80 8.03 -12.42
N GLU A 115 -10.53 7.60 -12.45
CA GLU A 115 -9.78 7.27 -13.66
C GLU A 115 -9.88 5.79 -14.03
N GLY A 116 -10.60 4.99 -13.23
CA GLY A 116 -10.75 3.56 -13.44
C GLY A 116 -9.54 2.73 -13.04
N LYS A 117 -8.64 3.28 -12.20
CA LYS A 117 -7.62 2.49 -11.53
C LYS A 117 -8.28 1.78 -10.33
N PRO A 118 -7.94 0.51 -10.07
CA PRO A 118 -8.48 -0.21 -8.93
C PRO A 118 -8.18 0.52 -7.61
N GLY A 119 -9.22 0.77 -6.82
CA GLY A 119 -9.06 0.89 -5.40
C GLY A 119 -8.79 -0.50 -4.85
N ILE A 120 -7.92 -0.62 -3.86
CA ILE A 120 -7.80 -1.85 -3.08
C ILE A 120 -8.12 -1.46 -1.65
N PRO A 121 -9.36 -1.63 -1.15
CA PRO A 121 -9.61 -1.52 0.27
C PRO A 121 -8.99 -2.75 0.92
N PHE A 122 -7.80 -2.54 1.45
CA PHE A 122 -7.20 -3.53 2.32
C PHE A 122 -7.89 -3.48 3.68
N LEU A 123 -8.64 -4.53 4.03
CA LEU A 123 -8.86 -4.86 5.44
C LEU A 123 -7.60 -5.58 5.91
N VAL A 124 -6.59 -4.83 6.34
CA VAL A 124 -5.23 -5.36 6.54
C VAL A 124 -5.11 -6.13 7.87
N HIS A 125 -4.77 -7.42 7.78
CA HIS A 125 -3.76 -8.01 8.67
C HIS A 125 -2.40 -7.82 7.97
N ILE A 126 -1.50 -7.08 8.61
CA ILE A 126 -0.22 -6.71 8.02
C ILE A 126 0.67 -7.95 8.09
N LEU A 127 1.00 -8.54 6.95
CA LEU A 127 2.16 -9.44 6.90
C LEU A 127 3.39 -8.56 7.14
N GLU A 128 4.21 -8.95 8.13
CA GLU A 128 5.39 -8.22 8.63
C GLU A 128 6.42 -7.87 7.52
N ASP A 129 6.27 -8.41 6.31
CA ASP A 129 7.18 -8.26 5.17
C ASP A 129 6.90 -7.08 4.25
N SER A 130 5.78 -6.38 4.45
CA SER A 130 5.30 -5.35 3.53
C SER A 130 6.16 -4.07 3.52
N ALA A 131 7.06 -3.93 4.50
CA ALA A 131 8.08 -2.89 4.64
C ALA A 131 9.16 -2.88 3.55
N ARG A 132 9.32 -3.99 2.82
CA ARG A 132 10.46 -4.20 1.91
C ARG A 132 10.23 -3.68 0.50
N ASN A 133 9.00 -3.30 0.14
CA ASN A 133 8.71 -2.74 -1.16
C ASN A 133 8.14 -1.31 -1.01
N PRO A 134 8.90 -0.26 -1.38
CA PRO A 134 8.46 1.13 -1.26
C PRO A 134 7.31 1.50 -2.22
N LEU A 135 6.83 0.56 -3.03
CA LEU A 135 5.72 0.74 -3.98
C LEU A 135 4.37 0.23 -3.45
N MET A 136 4.32 -0.37 -2.26
CA MET A 136 3.19 -1.23 -1.90
C MET A 136 1.95 -0.49 -1.38
N PHE A 137 2.11 0.58 -0.58
CA PHE A 137 0.97 1.29 0.00
C PHE A 137 1.12 2.80 -0.11
N THR A 138 0.08 3.46 -0.60
CA THR A 138 0.02 4.92 -0.71
C THR A 138 -0.71 5.55 0.48
N ARG A 139 -1.76 4.90 0.98
CA ARG A 139 -2.50 5.26 2.22
C ARG A 139 -3.25 4.06 2.80
N PHE A 140 -3.51 4.13 4.11
CA PHE A 140 -4.47 3.29 4.82
C PHE A 140 -5.66 4.14 5.27
N ILE A 141 -6.83 3.88 4.70
CA ILE A 141 -8.08 4.56 5.05
C ILE A 141 -8.97 3.58 5.81
N PHE A 142 -9.14 3.83 7.12
CA PHE A 142 -9.94 3.00 7.99
C PHE A 142 -11.34 3.60 8.14
N LEU A 143 -12.36 2.86 7.69
CA LEU A 143 -13.75 3.28 7.73
C LEU A 143 -14.50 2.59 8.86
N ASN A 144 -15.59 3.22 9.31
CA ASN A 144 -16.50 2.66 10.30
C ASN A 144 -15.82 2.26 11.64
N ILE A 145 -14.78 3.02 12.02
CA ILE A 145 -14.03 2.76 13.24
C ILE A 145 -14.83 3.25 14.46
N PRO A 146 -14.91 2.49 15.56
CA PRO A 146 -15.55 2.97 16.79
C PRO A 146 -14.96 4.31 17.23
N GLN A 147 -15.82 5.25 17.63
CA GLN A 147 -15.38 6.64 17.92
C GLN A 147 -14.27 6.73 18.97
N TYR A 148 -14.26 5.81 19.95
CA TYR A 148 -13.18 5.76 20.94
C TYR A 148 -11.83 5.40 20.32
N ALA A 149 -11.78 4.56 19.29
CA ALA A 149 -10.55 4.16 18.62
C ALA A 149 -9.98 5.30 17.76
N VAL A 150 -10.85 6.08 17.12
CA VAL A 150 -10.46 7.36 16.48
C VAL A 150 -9.82 8.31 17.51
N ALA A 151 -10.43 8.42 18.69
CA ALA A 151 -9.89 9.25 19.77
C ALA A 151 -8.54 8.74 20.29
N VAL A 152 -8.37 7.42 20.44
CA VAL A 152 -7.08 6.82 20.83
C VAL A 152 -6.00 7.09 19.78
N TRP A 153 -6.32 6.96 18.49
CA TRP A 153 -5.37 7.28 17.42
C TRP A 153 -4.94 8.76 17.49
N ASN A 154 -5.90 9.68 17.46
CA ASN A 154 -5.60 11.11 17.39
C ASN A 154 -4.87 11.66 18.62
N ASN A 155 -5.17 11.15 19.82
CA ASN A 155 -4.66 11.73 21.06
C ASN A 155 -3.49 10.96 21.68
N ILE A 156 -3.24 9.72 21.27
CA ILE A 156 -2.23 8.87 21.91
C ILE A 156 -1.30 8.29 20.86
N VAL A 157 -1.83 7.55 19.89
CA VAL A 157 -0.99 6.76 18.98
C VAL A 157 -0.33 7.60 17.90
N GLY A 158 -1.12 8.35 17.12
CA GLY A 158 -0.61 9.16 16.00
C GLY A 158 0.52 10.11 16.40
N PRO A 159 0.42 10.85 17.53
CA PRO A 159 1.49 11.73 18.00
C PRO A 159 2.80 11.00 18.39
N LEU A 160 2.73 9.70 18.69
CA LEU A 160 3.86 8.87 19.08
C LEU A 160 4.39 7.98 17.94
N ALA A 161 3.63 7.88 16.84
CA ALA A 161 4.03 7.11 15.67
C ALA A 161 5.17 7.83 14.92
N PRO A 162 6.05 7.10 14.23
CA PRO A 162 7.01 7.71 13.31
C PRO A 162 6.29 8.62 12.30
N PRO A 163 6.85 9.79 11.91
CA PRO A 163 6.17 10.74 11.02
C PRO A 163 5.65 10.10 9.72
N GLY A 164 6.47 9.26 9.08
CA GLY A 164 6.07 8.54 7.85
C GLY A 164 4.95 7.52 8.04
N VAL A 165 4.67 7.08 9.27
CA VAL A 165 3.55 6.17 9.58
C VAL A 165 2.27 6.96 9.85
N ALA A 166 2.37 8.05 10.61
CA ALA A 166 1.22 8.88 10.96
C ALA A 166 0.56 9.47 9.71
N ASP A 167 1.36 9.88 8.72
CA ASP A 167 0.89 10.49 7.47
C ASP A 167 0.18 9.50 6.53
N LEU A 168 0.43 8.19 6.68
CA LEU A 168 -0.20 7.15 5.86
C LEU A 168 -1.59 6.77 6.35
N VAL A 169 -1.93 7.04 7.60
CA VAL A 169 -3.10 6.47 8.27
C VAL A 169 -4.19 7.52 8.48
N GLU A 170 -5.35 7.29 7.87
CA GLU A 170 -6.55 8.11 8.02
C GLU A 170 -7.67 7.28 8.65
N LEU A 171 -8.17 7.69 9.82
CA LEU A 171 -9.26 7.02 10.53
C LEU A 171 -10.55 7.81 10.43
N HIS A 172 -11.62 7.13 10.05
CA HIS A 172 -12.97 7.66 10.02
C HIS A 172 -13.91 6.87 10.92
N GLY A 173 -14.73 7.63 11.67
CA GLY A 173 -15.72 7.08 12.58
C GLY A 173 -16.90 6.41 11.87
N THR A 174 -17.99 6.19 12.60
CA THR A 174 -19.20 5.51 12.10
C THR A 174 -20.14 6.43 11.29
N ASN A 175 -19.85 7.73 11.17
CA ASN A 175 -20.67 8.65 10.37
C ASN A 175 -20.42 8.43 8.87
N LYS A 176 -21.27 7.60 8.26
CA LYS A 176 -21.19 7.19 6.85
C LYS A 176 -21.16 8.36 5.86
N GLU A 177 -22.03 9.34 6.04
CA GLU A 177 -22.10 10.49 5.12
C GLU A 177 -20.78 11.29 5.15
N ALA A 178 -20.21 11.49 6.33
CA ALA A 178 -18.99 12.29 6.49
C ALA A 178 -17.78 11.66 5.77
N TRP A 179 -17.56 10.35 5.91
CA TRP A 179 -16.40 9.72 5.26
C TRP A 179 -16.63 9.39 3.79
N ARG A 180 -17.88 9.16 3.34
CA ARG A 180 -18.18 9.02 1.90
C ARG A 180 -17.81 10.28 1.12
N ASP A 181 -18.12 11.45 1.68
CA ASP A 181 -17.72 12.73 1.11
C ASP A 181 -16.20 12.88 1.02
N ILE A 182 -15.45 12.38 2.01
CA ILE A 182 -13.99 12.42 2.04
C ILE A 182 -13.41 11.46 0.98
N LEU A 183 -13.90 10.23 0.90
CA LEU A 183 -13.47 9.26 -0.12
C LEU A 183 -13.57 9.85 -1.53
N LEU A 184 -14.71 10.48 -1.85
CA LEU A 184 -14.91 11.09 -3.16
C LEU A 184 -14.06 12.35 -3.37
N LYS A 185 -14.15 13.33 -2.46
CA LYS A 185 -13.56 14.66 -2.67
C LYS A 185 -12.06 14.69 -2.49
N LYS A 186 -11.53 13.92 -1.54
CA LYS A 186 -10.10 13.93 -1.17
C LYS A 186 -9.32 12.84 -1.88
N HIS A 187 -9.91 11.66 -2.04
CA HIS A 187 -9.21 10.49 -2.57
C HIS A 187 -9.67 10.07 -3.96
N GLY A 188 -10.69 10.73 -4.53
CA GLY A 188 -11.20 10.40 -5.86
C GLY A 188 -11.86 9.02 -5.94
N ILE A 189 -12.22 8.41 -4.81
CA ILE A 189 -12.81 7.07 -4.74
C ILE A 189 -14.30 7.18 -5.02
N ASP A 190 -14.75 6.52 -6.08
CA ASP A 190 -16.15 6.51 -6.48
C ASP A 190 -16.95 5.54 -5.61
N VAL A 191 -17.75 6.08 -4.69
CA VAL A 191 -18.60 5.30 -3.77
C VAL A 191 -19.65 4.45 -4.49
N SER A 192 -19.99 4.76 -5.75
CA SER A 192 -20.89 3.91 -6.55
C SER A 192 -20.21 2.64 -7.08
N LYS A 193 -18.87 2.54 -6.95
CA LYS A 193 -18.08 1.37 -7.34
C LYS A 193 -17.54 0.59 -6.13
N LEU A 194 -17.87 1.05 -4.93
CA LEU A 194 -17.51 0.43 -3.66
C LEU A 194 -18.69 -0.41 -3.15
N SER A 195 -18.43 -1.57 -2.54
CA SER A 195 -19.49 -2.46 -2.09
C SER A 195 -20.28 -1.88 -0.90
N PRO A 196 -21.48 -2.39 -0.62
CA PRO A 196 -22.25 -2.01 0.56
C PRO A 196 -21.52 -2.24 1.89
N ASP A 197 -20.60 -3.22 1.96
CA ASP A 197 -19.82 -3.55 3.17
C ASP A 197 -18.85 -2.43 3.55
N PHE A 198 -18.29 -1.73 2.56
CA PHE A 198 -17.52 -0.50 2.74
C PHE A 198 -18.38 0.75 2.55
N GLY A 199 -19.70 0.57 2.63
CA GLY A 199 -20.74 1.59 2.54
C GLY A 199 -20.75 2.38 1.24
N GLY A 200 -20.35 1.79 0.13
CA GLY A 200 -20.70 2.25 -1.20
C GLY A 200 -22.09 1.78 -1.64
N ASP A 201 -22.41 2.07 -2.90
CA ASP A 201 -23.66 1.68 -3.58
C ASP A 201 -23.41 0.76 -4.79
N GLY A 202 -22.19 0.24 -4.90
CA GLY A 202 -21.71 -0.57 -6.02
C GLY A 202 -21.96 -2.07 -5.84
N PRO A 203 -21.38 -2.88 -6.75
CA PRO A 203 -21.51 -4.33 -6.68
C PRO A 203 -20.79 -4.91 -5.45
N ASP A 204 -21.09 -6.16 -5.14
CA ASP A 204 -20.39 -6.91 -4.11
C ASP A 204 -18.89 -7.00 -4.42
N SER A 205 -18.10 -7.05 -3.35
CA SER A 205 -16.65 -7.13 -3.43
C SER A 205 -16.18 -8.48 -3.97
N VAL A 206 -14.98 -8.49 -4.56
CA VAL A 206 -14.43 -9.69 -5.21
C VAL A 206 -13.38 -10.32 -4.31
N ASP A 207 -13.56 -11.58 -3.93
CA ASP A 207 -12.57 -12.31 -3.13
C ASP A 207 -11.31 -12.68 -3.92
N LEU A 208 -10.21 -12.95 -3.21
CA LEU A 208 -8.92 -13.29 -3.83
C LEU A 208 -8.98 -14.56 -4.70
N GLU A 209 -9.84 -15.52 -4.37
CA GLU A 209 -10.02 -16.74 -5.17
C GLU A 209 -10.63 -16.44 -6.54
N THR A 210 -11.59 -15.52 -6.58
CA THR A 210 -12.21 -15.04 -7.82
C THR A 210 -11.21 -14.23 -8.63
N ILE A 211 -10.39 -13.40 -7.99
CA ILE A 211 -9.29 -12.68 -8.65
C ILE A 211 -8.27 -13.66 -9.26
N LYS A 212 -7.88 -14.71 -8.52
CA LYS A 212 -6.98 -15.77 -9.02
C LYS A 212 -7.54 -16.46 -10.26
N LYS A 213 -8.84 -16.82 -10.25
CA LYS A 213 -9.53 -17.41 -11.42
C LYS A 213 -9.56 -16.49 -12.64
N ASN A 214 -9.52 -15.18 -12.43
CA ASN A 214 -9.48 -14.16 -13.49
C ASN A 214 -8.04 -13.77 -13.89
N GLY A 215 -7.05 -14.60 -13.56
CA GLY A 215 -5.64 -14.35 -13.90
C GLY A 215 -5.05 -13.16 -13.16
N HIS A 216 -5.47 -12.95 -11.91
CA HIS A 216 -5.07 -11.82 -11.06
C HIS A 216 -5.49 -10.44 -11.57
N ASN A 217 -6.50 -10.38 -12.45
CA ASN A 217 -7.02 -9.13 -12.98
C ASN A 217 -8.33 -8.75 -12.29
N TYR A 218 -8.33 -7.60 -11.62
CA TYR A 218 -9.55 -6.95 -11.19
C TYR A 218 -10.03 -5.97 -12.27
N GLN A 219 -11.34 -6.00 -12.55
CA GLN A 219 -11.96 -5.07 -13.50
C GLN A 219 -12.89 -4.13 -12.75
N CYS A 220 -12.72 -2.84 -13.00
CA CYS A 220 -13.61 -1.83 -12.45
C CYS A 220 -15.07 -2.06 -12.88
N PRO A 221 -16.02 -1.99 -11.94
CA PRO A 221 -17.44 -1.92 -12.26
C PRO A 221 -17.72 -0.78 -13.23
N LYS A 222 -18.61 -1.04 -14.20
CA LYS A 222 -19.08 -0.04 -15.17
C LYS A 222 -20.08 0.91 -14.53
#